data_AF-A0A921K4F0-F1
#
_entry.id   AF-A0A921K4F0-F1
#
_cell.length_a   1.000
_cell.length_b   1.000
_cell.length_c   1.000
_cell.angle_alpha   90.00
_cell.angle_beta   90.00
_cell.angle_gamma   90.00
#
_symmetry.space_group_name_H-M   'P 1'
#
loop_
_entity.id
_entity.type
_entity.pdbx_description
1 polymer ?
#
loop_
_entity_poly.entity_id
_entity_poly.type
_entity_poly.pdbx_seq_one_letter_code
_entity_poly.pdbx_strand_id
1 'polypeptide(L)' 'MKFTLLVVGRTVEKHYITAINDYAERTKHYISFDIEVIPELKNTKSL' A
#
# COMPACT_ATOMS: atom_id res chain seq x y z
N MET A 1 16.37 -10.04 1.70
CA MET A 1 15.20 -10.11 0.79
C MET A 1 14.32 -8.91 1.07
N LYS A 2 13.95 -8.14 0.04
CA LYS A 2 13.06 -6.96 0.17
C LYS A 2 11.68 -7.33 -0.36
N PHE A 3 10.63 -7.05 0.42
CA PHE A 3 9.25 -7.26 0.03
C PHE A 3 8.57 -5.91 -0.15
N THR A 4 7.93 -5.69 -1.30
CA THR A 4 7.22 -4.45 -1.60
C THR A 4 5.75 -4.74 -1.81
N LEU A 5 4.89 -4.08 -1.04
CA LEU A 5 3.44 -4.08 -1.23
C LEU A 5 3.07 -2.94 -2.19
N LEU A 6 2.64 -3.30 -3.40
CA LEU A 6 2.14 -2.35 -4.38
C LEU A 6 0.62 -2.21 -4.24
N VAL A 7 0.15 -1.00 -3.94
CA VAL A 7 -1.28 -0.69 -3.81
C VAL A 7 -1.71 0.26 -4.91
N VAL A 8 -2.79 -0.07 -5.62
CA VAL A 8 -3.37 0.80 -6.66
C VAL A 8 -4.48 1.64 -6.02
N GLY A 9 -4.33 2.96 -6.08
CA GLY A 9 -5.30 3.90 -5.52
C GLY A 9 -5.09 4.17 -4.03
N ARG A 10 -5.69 5.26 -3.53
CA ARG A 10 -5.60 5.61 -2.12
C ARG A 10 -6.73 4.94 -1.35
N THR A 11 -6.39 4.07 -0.40
CA THR A 11 -7.36 3.56 0.59
C THR A 11 -7.91 4.75 1.38
N VAL A 12 -9.20 5.05 1.22
CA VAL A 12 -9.86 6.21 1.85
C VAL A 12 -10.40 5.90 3.24
N GLU A 13 -10.62 4.63 3.54
CA GLU A 13 -11.20 4.21 4.81
C GLU A 13 -10.13 4.07 5.90
N LYS A 14 -10.33 4.83 6.99
CA LYS A 14 -9.38 4.97 8.10
C LYS A 14 -9.07 3.65 8.80
N HIS A 15 -10.05 2.73 8.88
CA HIS A 15 -9.87 1.42 9.50
C HIS A 15 -8.80 0.58 8.79
N TYR A 16 -8.81 0.56 7.46
CA TYR A 16 -7.81 -0.17 6.69
C TYR A 16 -6.43 0.48 6.78
N ILE A 17 -6.34 1.82 6.78
CA ILE A 17 -5.05 2.52 6.94
C ILE A 17 -4.41 2.15 8.29
N THR A 18 -5.18 2.16 9.38
CA THR A 18 -4.69 1.81 10.71
C THR A 18 -4.25 0.35 10.77
N ALA A 19 -5.04 -0.58 10.24
CA ALA A 19 -4.67 -1.99 10.21
C ALA A 19 -3.39 -2.23 9.38
N ILE A 20 -3.31 -1.66 8.18
CA ILE A 20 -2.13 -1.79 7.29
C ILE A 20 -0.87 -1.28 7.98
N ASN A 21 -0.95 -0.12 8.67
CA ASN A 21 0.19 0.42 9.40
C ASN A 21 0.62 -0.47 10.57
N ASP A 22 -0.32 -0.99 11.36
CA ASP A 22 -0.03 -1.90 12.47
C ASP A 22 0.69 -3.17 11.98
N TYR A 23 0.20 -3.77 10.89
CA TYR A 23 0.85 -4.91 10.26
C TYR A 23 2.22 -4.55 9.67
N ALA A 24 2.36 -3.38 9.04
CA ALA A 24 3.62 -2.94 8.45
C ALA A 24 4.72 -2.71 9.49
N GLU A 25 4.39 -2.12 10.64
CA GLU A 25 5.32 -1.92 11.75
C GLU A 25 5.83 -3.24 12.32
N ARG A 26 4.92 -4.20 12.52
CA ARG A 26 5.28 -5.54 12.99
C ARG A 26 6.16 -6.28 11.99
N THR A 27 5.87 -6.14 10.70
CA THR A 27 6.56 -6.86 9.63
C THR A 27 7.95 -6.27 9.34
N LYS A 28 8.12 -4.95 9.49
CA LYS A 28 9.40 -4.24 9.34
C LYS A 28 10.50 -4.73 10.29
N HIS A 29 10.13 -5.27 11.46
CA HIS A 29 11.12 -5.79 12.41
C HIS A 29 11.81 -7.07 11.91
N TYR A 30 11.12 -7.86 11.09
CA TYR A 30 11.61 -9.16 10.63
C TYR A 30 12.13 -9.13 9.19
N ILE A 31 11.54 -8.29 8.33
CA ILE A 31 11.90 -8.18 6.92
C ILE A 31 11.85 -6.73 6.46
N SER A 32 12.68 -6.37 5.48
CA SER A 32 12.60 -5.07 4.81
C SER A 32 11.30 -5.01 3.97
N PHE A 33 10.25 -4.47 4.58
CA PHE A 33 8.92 -4.31 4.00
C PHE A 33 8.67 -2.85 3.59
N ASP A 34 8.34 -2.64 2.32
CA ASP A 34 8.10 -1.34 1.70
C ASP A 34 6.65 -1.28 1.19
N ILE A 35 5.98 -0.13 1.30
CA ILE A 35 4.61 0.06 0.81
C ILE A 35 4.65 1.21 -0.17
N GLU A 36 4.34 0.90 -1.42
CA GLU A 36 4.30 1.88 -2.49
C GLU A 36 2.88 1.98 -3.04
N VAL A 37 2.34 3.20 -3.00
CA VAL A 37 0.99 3.50 -3.48
C VAL A 37 1.11 4.06 -4.89
N ILE A 38 0.72 3.26 -5.87
CA ILE A 38 0.60 3.67 -7.26
C ILE A 38 -0.74 4.41 -7.40
N PRO A 39 -0.74 5.70 -7.78
CA PRO A 39 -1.99 6.43 -7.99
C PRO A 39 -2.79 5.76 -9.10
N GLU A 40 -4.10 5.59 -8.89
CA GLU A 40 -4.99 5.13 -9.96
C GLU A 40 -4.86 6.03 -11.19
N LEU A 41 -4.72 5.42 -12.36
CA LEU A 41 -4.82 6.12 -13.64
C LEU A 41 -6.22 6.73 -13.75
N LYS A 42 -6.34 8.02 -13.42
CA LYS A 42 -7.47 8.83 -13.89
C LYS A 42 -7.37 8.91 -15.41
N ASN A 43 -8.22 8.15 -16.08
CA ASN A 43 -8.49 8.08 -17.53
C ASN A 43 -7.92 6.86 -18.28
N THR A 44 -8.78 5.86 -18.45
CA THR A 44 -9.07 5.28 -19.77
C THR A 44 -10.58 5.23 -20.00
N LYS A 45 -11.23 6.39 -20.00
CA LYS A 45 -12.28 6.63 -21.01
C LYS A 45 -11.51 7.11 -22.25
N SER A 46 -11.53 6.31 -23.33
CA SER A 46 -10.73 6.47 -24.56
C SER A 46 -9.26 6.06 -24.34
N LEU A 47 -8.70 5.03 -24.99
CA LEU A 47 -8.86 4.50 -26.35
C LEU A 47 -8.67 2.97 -26.32
#